data_AF-A0A9Q0IT96-F1
#
_entry.id   AF-A0A9Q0IT96-F1
#
_cell.length_a   1.000
_cell.length_b   1.000
_cell.length_c   1.000
_cell.angle_alpha   90.00
_cell.angle_beta   90.00
_cell.angle_gamma   90.00
#
_symmetry.space_group_name_H-M   'P 1'
#
loop_
_entity.id
_entity.type
_entity.pdbx_description
1 polymer ?
#
loop_
_entity_poly.entity_id
_entity_poly.type
_entity_poly.pdbx_seq_one_letter_code
_entity_poly.pdbx_strand_id
1 'polypeptide(L)'
;MAEKRSESGLSVLLLLTSVSLLHLFICPFTKVEESFNLQAAHDVLYHRLDFDRYDHHEFPGVVPRTFLGPLFVSTLVSPLVVLSSLLDVPKSYTQLMVRGCLGACVVAALWHMQKEARRQLGSTVATLFGLTCASQFHLMFYCTRTLPNVFALPLVVMASTAWMAQRHRLFIALSAFVIIVFRAELCLLLGLMLMMSLARRRLGLSELFCCAVPAGVLALAVSVCVDSFFWRRLLWPEGQVLWYNTALNKSSDWGISFTHAPHEAPRYACARRAALRLRFQFTLQADTTSAIQYEQPGQTHCV
;
A
#
# COMPACT_ATOMS: atom_id res chain seq x y z
N MET A 1 21.45 -10.28 32.28
CA MET A 1 20.25 -10.86 31.62
C MET A 1 19.47 -9.86 30.76
N ALA A 2 19.35 -8.57 31.14
CA ALA A 2 18.67 -7.56 30.32
C ALA A 2 19.38 -7.26 28.98
N GLU A 3 20.72 -7.26 28.97
CA GLU A 3 21.56 -6.98 27.81
C GLU A 3 21.35 -8.00 26.68
N LYS A 4 21.49 -9.30 26.98
CA LYS A 4 21.19 -10.42 26.05
C LYS A 4 19.74 -10.39 25.50
N ARG A 5 18.82 -9.77 26.24
CA ARG A 5 17.40 -9.62 25.87
C ARG A 5 17.16 -8.49 24.86
N SER A 6 18.03 -7.47 24.83
CA SER A 6 18.01 -6.39 23.85
C SER A 6 18.63 -6.83 22.52
N GLU A 7 19.77 -7.52 22.58
CA GLU A 7 20.55 -7.96 21.42
C GLU A 7 19.74 -8.82 20.45
N SER A 8 19.09 -9.88 20.96
CA SER A 8 18.27 -10.79 20.14
C SER A 8 17.13 -10.08 19.42
N GLY A 9 16.60 -9.00 20.01
CA GLY A 9 15.62 -8.19 19.32
C GLY A 9 16.28 -7.46 18.14
N LEU A 10 17.32 -6.66 18.43
CA LEU A 10 17.98 -5.86 17.40
C LEU A 10 18.44 -6.71 16.21
N SER A 11 18.94 -7.93 16.45
CA SER A 11 19.29 -8.88 15.39
C SER A 11 18.11 -9.22 14.47
N VAL A 12 16.89 -9.41 15.01
CA VAL A 12 15.68 -9.68 14.21
C VAL A 12 15.29 -8.45 13.39
N LEU A 13 15.37 -7.25 13.97
CA LEU A 13 15.10 -6.01 13.22
C LEU A 13 16.07 -5.85 12.05
N LEU A 14 17.36 -6.04 12.29
CA LEU A 14 18.39 -5.99 11.25
C LEU A 14 18.14 -7.05 10.18
N LEU A 15 17.78 -8.28 10.55
CA LEU A 15 17.44 -9.34 9.61
C LEU A 15 16.27 -8.95 8.70
N LEU A 16 15.14 -8.51 9.29
CA LEU A 16 13.96 -8.11 8.53
C LEU A 16 14.26 -6.94 7.58
N THR A 17 15.05 -5.97 8.05
CA THR A 17 15.45 -4.80 7.27
C THR A 17 16.34 -5.22 6.10
N SER A 18 17.37 -6.04 6.34
CA SER A 18 18.28 -6.52 5.31
C SER A 18 17.58 -7.34 4.23
N VAL A 19 16.67 -8.25 4.61
CA VAL A 19 15.93 -9.06 3.63
C VAL A 19 14.93 -8.20 2.84
N SER A 20 14.27 -7.23 3.48
CA SER A 20 13.38 -6.28 2.79
C SER A 20 14.14 -5.42 1.78
N LEU A 21 15.31 -4.88 2.16
CA LEU A 21 16.17 -4.10 1.27
C LEU A 21 16.72 -4.95 0.13
N LEU A 22 17.12 -6.20 0.39
CA LEU A 22 17.59 -7.11 -0.64
C LEU A 22 16.55 -7.28 -1.76
N HIS A 23 15.29 -7.53 -1.41
CA HIS A 23 14.20 -7.64 -2.39
C HIS A 23 13.92 -6.31 -3.10
N LEU A 24 14.05 -5.18 -2.39
CA LEU A 24 13.88 -3.85 -2.96
C LEU A 24 14.90 -3.58 -4.08
N PHE A 25 16.17 -3.89 -3.85
CA PHE A 25 17.25 -3.65 -4.82
C PHE A 25 17.26 -4.67 -5.96
N ILE A 26 16.99 -5.96 -5.69
CA ILE A 26 16.97 -7.00 -6.72
C ILE A 26 15.76 -6.86 -7.66
N CYS A 27 14.64 -6.31 -7.16
CA CYS A 27 13.40 -6.19 -7.93
C CYS A 27 12.97 -4.71 -8.09
N PRO A 28 13.71 -3.93 -8.92
CA PRO A 28 13.40 -2.52 -9.15
C PRO A 28 12.09 -2.33 -9.93
N PHE A 29 11.70 -3.31 -10.76
CA PHE A 29 10.52 -3.22 -11.62
C PHE A 29 9.20 -3.38 -10.86
N THR A 30 8.21 -2.59 -11.27
CA THR A 30 6.89 -2.50 -10.64
C THR A 30 5.87 -3.38 -11.37
N LYS A 31 4.91 -3.90 -10.60
CA LYS A 31 3.71 -4.52 -11.16
C LYS A 31 2.74 -3.44 -11.62
N VAL A 32 1.84 -3.80 -12.55
CA VAL A 32 0.75 -2.92 -13.01
C VAL A 32 -0.13 -2.47 -11.84
N GLU A 33 -0.37 -3.35 -10.85
CA GLU A 33 -1.17 -3.02 -9.66
C GLU A 33 -0.55 -1.92 -8.76
N GLU A 34 0.75 -1.64 -8.90
CA GLU A 34 1.45 -0.62 -8.13
C GLU A 34 1.34 0.76 -8.77
N SER A 35 0.95 0.84 -10.05
CA SER A 35 1.04 2.06 -10.85
C SER A 35 0.29 3.22 -10.22
N PHE A 36 -0.97 3.02 -9.82
CA PHE A 36 -1.79 4.06 -9.23
C PHE A 36 -1.11 4.70 -8.01
N ASN A 37 -0.72 3.89 -7.02
CA ASN A 37 -0.17 4.44 -5.77
C ASN A 37 1.21 5.05 -5.98
N LEU A 38 1.99 4.50 -6.90
CA LEU A 38 3.31 5.02 -7.20
C LEU A 38 3.24 6.35 -7.94
N GLN A 39 2.35 6.47 -8.93
CA GLN A 39 2.11 7.73 -9.64
C GLN A 39 1.48 8.77 -8.73
N ALA A 40 0.48 8.40 -7.92
CA ALA A 40 -0.08 9.28 -6.91
C ALA A 40 1.00 9.81 -5.95
N ALA A 41 1.93 8.96 -5.53
CA ALA A 41 3.04 9.40 -4.68
C ALA A 41 3.99 10.36 -5.41
N HIS A 42 4.32 10.06 -6.68
CA HIS A 42 5.10 10.93 -7.56
C HIS A 42 4.44 12.31 -7.73
N ASP A 43 3.15 12.35 -8.03
CA ASP A 43 2.42 13.58 -8.31
C ASP A 43 2.35 14.48 -7.08
N VAL A 44 2.13 13.91 -5.90
CA VAL A 44 2.20 14.64 -4.62
C VAL A 44 3.59 15.24 -4.39
N LEU A 45 4.66 14.51 -4.74
CA LEU A 45 6.05 14.95 -4.52
C LEU A 45 6.52 16.02 -5.53
N TYR A 46 6.13 15.88 -6.80
CA TYR A 46 6.65 16.71 -7.91
C TYR A 46 5.65 17.76 -8.41
N HIS A 47 4.38 17.39 -8.61
CA HIS A 47 3.33 18.32 -9.06
C HIS A 47 2.73 19.12 -7.89
N ARG A 48 2.78 18.59 -6.66
CA ARG A 48 2.40 19.28 -5.42
C ARG A 48 0.97 19.84 -5.50
N LEU A 49 0.82 21.15 -5.67
CA LEU A 49 -0.48 21.85 -5.73
C LEU A 49 -1.05 21.97 -7.16
N ASP A 50 -0.29 21.56 -8.17
CA ASP A 50 -0.75 21.54 -9.57
C ASP A 50 -1.58 20.27 -9.83
N PHE A 51 -2.81 20.26 -9.30
CA PHE A 51 -3.70 19.11 -9.34
C PHE A 51 -4.19 18.74 -10.75
N ASP A 52 -4.07 19.64 -11.73
CA ASP A 52 -4.44 19.37 -13.13
C ASP A 52 -3.44 18.43 -13.81
N ARG A 53 -2.21 18.33 -13.30
CA ARG A 53 -1.16 17.46 -13.85
C ARG A 53 -1.11 16.06 -13.26
N TYR A 54 -2.04 15.72 -12.37
CA TYR A 54 -2.05 14.41 -11.74
C TYR A 54 -2.53 13.32 -12.72
N ASP A 55 -1.80 12.21 -12.77
CA ASP A 55 -1.96 11.13 -13.77
C ASP A 55 -3.33 10.44 -13.68
N HIS A 56 -3.91 10.35 -12.49
CA HIS A 56 -5.19 9.65 -12.27
C HIS A 56 -6.39 10.34 -12.94
N HIS A 57 -6.25 11.59 -13.40
CA HIS A 57 -7.28 12.25 -14.20
C HIS A 57 -7.32 11.72 -15.65
N GLU A 58 -6.16 11.37 -16.22
CA GLU A 58 -6.07 10.76 -17.55
C GLU A 58 -6.20 9.24 -17.48
N PHE A 59 -5.66 8.61 -16.42
CA PHE A 59 -5.64 7.15 -16.24
C PHE A 59 -6.27 6.71 -14.89
N PRO A 60 -7.58 6.89 -14.69
CA PRO A 60 -8.27 6.64 -13.41
C PRO A 60 -8.38 5.17 -12.98
N GLY A 61 -8.00 4.21 -13.84
CA GLY A 61 -8.24 2.79 -13.61
C GLY A 61 -9.73 2.42 -13.58
N VAL A 62 -10.03 1.14 -13.29
CA VAL A 62 -11.41 0.62 -13.30
C VAL A 62 -12.21 1.05 -12.07
N VAL A 63 -11.53 1.16 -10.92
CA VAL A 63 -12.15 1.51 -9.64
C VAL A 63 -11.23 2.49 -8.92
N PRO A 64 -11.75 3.57 -8.31
CA PRO A 64 -10.91 4.51 -7.58
C PRO A 64 -10.21 3.83 -6.41
N ARG A 65 -9.01 4.33 -6.11
CA ARG A 65 -8.20 3.93 -4.97
C ARG A 65 -8.01 5.14 -4.07
N THR A 66 -7.76 4.89 -2.79
CA THR A 66 -7.55 5.98 -1.83
C THR A 66 -6.19 6.64 -2.01
N PHE A 67 -6.15 7.97 -1.87
CA PHE A 67 -4.94 8.78 -1.86
C PHE A 67 -4.27 8.80 -0.48
N LEU A 68 -4.94 8.35 0.59
CA LEU A 68 -4.42 8.42 1.95
C LEU A 68 -3.09 7.68 2.13
N GLY A 69 -2.94 6.50 1.50
CA GLY A 69 -1.68 5.75 1.52
C GLY A 69 -0.52 6.50 0.85
N PRO A 70 -0.65 6.85 -0.46
CA PRO A 70 0.34 7.65 -1.16
C PRO A 70 0.68 8.97 -0.46
N LEU A 71 -0.31 9.72 0.03
CA LEU A 71 -0.09 10.98 0.76
C LEU A 71 0.76 10.78 2.01
N PHE A 72 0.46 9.75 2.80
CA PHE A 72 1.22 9.44 4.00
C PHE A 72 2.70 9.15 3.68
N VAL A 73 2.96 8.28 2.70
CA VAL A 73 4.34 7.92 2.33
C VAL A 73 5.06 9.09 1.67
N SER A 74 4.41 9.84 0.78
CA SER A 74 5.00 11.02 0.15
C SER A 74 5.36 12.09 1.18
N THR A 75 4.54 12.28 2.22
CA THR A 75 4.85 13.22 3.32
C THR A 75 6.12 12.80 4.06
N LEU A 76 6.25 11.50 4.39
CA LEU A 76 7.45 10.97 5.06
C LEU A 76 8.72 11.06 4.20
N VAL A 77 8.58 10.87 2.89
CA VAL A 77 9.70 10.83 1.93
C VAL A 77 10.06 12.23 1.41
N SER A 78 9.17 13.22 1.53
CA SER A 78 9.37 14.59 1.07
C SER A 78 10.73 15.21 1.40
N PRO A 79 11.22 15.19 2.67
CA PRO A 79 12.53 15.79 2.99
C PRO A 79 13.69 15.10 2.26
N LEU A 80 13.61 13.78 2.09
CA LEU A 80 14.62 13.01 1.38
C LEU A 80 14.61 13.31 -0.12
N VAL A 81 13.42 13.51 -0.70
CA VAL A 81 13.28 13.87 -2.12
C VAL A 81 13.79 15.27 -2.39
N VAL A 82 13.49 16.23 -1.50
CA VAL A 82 14.06 17.58 -1.60
C VAL A 82 15.59 17.52 -1.55
N LEU A 83 16.17 16.76 -0.61
CA LEU A 83 17.62 16.58 -0.56
C LEU A 83 18.18 15.93 -1.84
N SER A 84 17.49 14.92 -2.38
CA SER A 84 17.89 14.25 -3.62
C SER A 84 17.86 15.19 -4.83
N SER A 85 16.88 16.11 -4.88
CA SER A 85 16.79 17.12 -5.93
C SER A 85 17.87 18.19 -5.83
N LEU A 86 18.36 18.49 -4.61
CA LEU A 86 19.51 19.38 -4.41
C LEU A 86 20.84 18.75 -4.82
N LEU A 87 20.91 17.42 -4.88
CA LEU A 87 22.08 16.63 -5.27
C LEU A 87 21.99 16.14 -6.73
N ASP A 88 21.05 16.67 -7.52
CA ASP A 88 20.80 16.29 -8.91
C ASP A 88 20.63 14.76 -9.14
N VAL A 89 20.07 14.07 -8.14
CA VAL A 89 19.80 12.63 -8.24
C VAL A 89 18.62 12.39 -9.20
N PRO A 90 18.71 11.43 -10.12
CA PRO A 90 17.65 11.22 -11.10
C PRO A 90 16.36 10.72 -10.44
N LYS A 91 15.22 11.11 -11.01
CA LYS A 91 13.86 10.84 -10.48
C LYS A 91 13.55 9.36 -10.30
N SER A 92 14.25 8.46 -11.01
CA SER A 92 14.11 7.02 -10.88
C SER A 92 14.37 6.52 -9.45
N TYR A 93 15.24 7.20 -8.69
CA TYR A 93 15.50 6.84 -7.29
C TYR A 93 14.35 7.22 -6.35
N THR A 94 13.47 8.17 -6.72
CA THR A 94 12.30 8.51 -5.91
C THR A 94 11.36 7.32 -5.74
N GLN A 95 11.18 6.50 -6.78
CA GLN A 95 10.42 5.25 -6.69
C GLN A 95 11.01 4.32 -5.62
N LEU A 96 12.33 4.19 -5.57
CA LEU A 96 13.03 3.37 -4.58
C LEU A 96 12.84 3.91 -3.16
N MET A 97 12.89 5.24 -3.00
CA MET A 97 12.67 5.92 -1.71
C MET A 97 11.24 5.71 -1.18
N VAL A 98 10.23 5.89 -2.03
CA VAL A 98 8.81 5.67 -1.67
C VAL A 98 8.59 4.21 -1.26
N ARG A 99 9.08 3.26 -2.06
CA ARG A 99 9.02 1.83 -1.77
C ARG A 99 9.76 1.44 -0.48
N GLY A 100 10.95 1.99 -0.28
CA GLY A 100 11.76 1.78 0.91
C GLY A 100 11.10 2.33 2.18
N CYS A 101 10.46 3.49 2.10
CA CYS A 101 9.71 4.07 3.22
C CYS A 101 8.52 3.19 3.61
N LEU A 102 7.73 2.71 2.64
CA LEU A 102 6.64 1.77 2.91
C LEU A 102 7.15 0.47 3.54
N GLY A 103 8.25 -0.08 3.02
CA GLY A 103 8.93 -1.24 3.60
C GLY A 103 9.39 -1.00 5.05
N ALA A 104 9.95 0.17 5.34
CA ALA A 104 10.35 0.55 6.69
C ALA A 104 9.15 0.62 7.64
N CYS A 105 7.99 1.15 7.19
CA CYS A 105 6.75 1.12 7.98
C CYS A 105 6.30 -0.31 8.30
N VAL A 106 6.35 -1.23 7.33
CA VAL A 106 6.00 -2.64 7.54
C VAL A 106 6.97 -3.30 8.52
N VAL A 107 8.28 -3.14 8.34
CA VAL A 107 9.30 -3.70 9.22
C VAL A 107 9.17 -3.14 10.64
N ALA A 108 8.90 -1.83 10.80
CA ALA A 108 8.67 -1.22 12.10
C ALA A 108 7.43 -1.80 12.81
N ALA A 109 6.34 -2.04 12.07
CA ALA A 109 5.14 -2.68 12.62
C ALA A 109 5.41 -4.13 13.04
N LEU A 110 6.07 -4.93 12.21
CA LEU A 110 6.46 -6.32 12.53
C LEU A 110 7.39 -6.37 13.75
N TRP A 111 8.32 -5.43 13.83
CA TRP A 111 9.21 -5.27 14.98
C TRP A 111 8.46 -4.92 16.26
N HIS A 112 7.44 -4.05 16.17
CA HIS A 112 6.57 -3.75 17.30
C HIS A 112 5.78 -4.98 17.76
N MET A 113 5.22 -5.75 16.82
CA MET A 113 4.53 -7.00 17.11
C MET A 113 5.46 -8.04 17.74
N GLN A 114 6.71 -8.14 17.27
CA GLN A 114 7.71 -9.03 17.84
C GLN A 114 8.03 -8.67 19.29
N LYS A 115 8.14 -7.38 19.61
CA LYS A 115 8.36 -6.91 20.99
C LYS A 115 7.18 -7.30 21.88
N GLU A 116 5.95 -7.15 21.41
CA GLU A 116 4.77 -7.54 22.18
C GLU A 116 4.68 -9.07 22.34
N ALA A 117 4.95 -9.84 21.28
CA ALA A 117 5.06 -11.29 21.35
C ALA A 117 6.11 -11.74 22.37
N ARG A 118 7.24 -11.04 22.47
CA ARG A 118 8.28 -11.30 23.47
C ARG A 118 7.79 -11.09 24.90
N ARG A 119 6.95 -10.07 25.12
CA ARG A 119 6.38 -9.76 26.43
C ARG A 119 5.35 -10.80 26.85
N GLN A 120 4.52 -11.26 25.92
CA GLN A 120 3.39 -12.15 26.20
C GLN A 120 3.76 -13.64 26.17
N LEU A 121 4.63 -14.05 25.22
CA LEU A 121 4.91 -15.45 24.89
C LEU A 121 6.39 -15.84 25.10
N GLY A 122 7.24 -14.90 25.53
CA GLY A 122 8.66 -15.13 25.79
C GLY A 122 9.58 -14.91 24.58
N SER A 123 10.90 -14.93 24.83
CA SER A 123 11.92 -14.59 23.83
C SER A 123 12.02 -15.60 22.68
N THR A 124 11.85 -16.89 22.97
CA THR A 124 11.96 -17.95 21.96
C THR A 124 10.89 -17.78 20.87
N VAL A 125 9.63 -17.61 21.28
CA VAL A 125 8.51 -17.40 20.34
C VAL A 125 8.71 -16.14 19.52
N ALA A 126 9.16 -15.05 20.15
CA ALA A 126 9.42 -13.80 19.44
C ALA A 126 10.56 -13.88 18.41
N THR A 127 11.61 -14.64 18.71
CA THR A 127 12.70 -14.88 17.76
C THR A 127 12.21 -15.78 16.61
N LEU A 128 11.49 -16.85 16.90
CA LEU A 128 10.92 -17.73 15.88
C LEU A 128 9.94 -16.97 14.97
N PHE A 129 9.08 -16.13 15.52
CA PHE A 129 8.21 -15.23 14.75
C PHE A 129 9.02 -14.37 13.77
N GLY A 130 10.09 -13.72 14.25
CA GLY A 130 10.96 -12.91 13.41
C GLY A 130 11.63 -13.70 12.29
N LEU A 131 12.13 -14.90 12.59
CA LEU A 131 12.74 -15.81 11.61
C LEU A 131 11.72 -16.29 10.57
N THR A 132 10.49 -16.62 11.01
CA THR A 132 9.40 -16.98 10.09
C THR A 132 9.03 -15.81 9.20
N CYS A 133 8.89 -14.59 9.72
CA CYS A 133 8.62 -13.41 8.89
C CYS A 133 9.73 -13.19 7.86
N ALA A 134 11.01 -13.32 8.26
CA ALA A 134 12.15 -13.13 7.36
C ALA A 134 12.25 -14.21 6.27
N SER A 135 11.85 -15.46 6.57
CA SER A 135 11.90 -16.56 5.60
C SER A 135 10.69 -16.62 4.66
N GLN A 136 9.58 -15.97 5.01
CA GLN A 136 8.40 -15.90 4.16
C GLN A 136 8.65 -15.00 2.95
N PHE A 137 8.90 -15.62 1.79
CA PHE A 137 9.10 -14.93 0.52
C PHE A 137 8.00 -13.92 0.23
N HIS A 138 6.72 -14.32 0.35
CA HIS A 138 5.60 -13.43 0.01
C HIS A 138 5.61 -12.14 0.85
N LEU A 139 5.84 -12.24 2.16
CA LEU A 139 5.85 -11.09 3.05
C LEU A 139 7.02 -10.15 2.73
N MET A 140 8.24 -10.69 2.65
CA MET A 140 9.44 -9.88 2.44
C MET A 140 9.56 -9.32 1.01
N PHE A 141 9.04 -10.03 0.01
CA PHE A 141 9.02 -9.57 -1.38
C PHE A 141 8.01 -8.43 -1.57
N TYR A 142 6.80 -8.55 -1.00
CA TYR A 142 5.74 -7.57 -1.19
C TYR A 142 5.82 -6.36 -0.24
N CYS A 143 6.52 -6.44 0.89
CA CYS A 143 6.49 -5.38 1.92
C CYS A 143 6.97 -3.99 1.43
N THR A 144 7.76 -3.93 0.36
CA THR A 144 8.26 -2.66 -0.23
C THR A 144 7.49 -2.23 -1.47
N ARG A 145 6.52 -3.03 -1.95
CA ARG A 145 5.77 -2.74 -3.17
C ARG A 145 4.52 -1.93 -2.84
N THR A 146 4.21 -0.92 -3.64
CA THR A 146 3.12 0.04 -3.38
C THR A 146 1.74 -0.51 -3.75
N LEU A 147 1.43 -1.75 -3.33
CA LEU A 147 0.09 -2.32 -3.49
C LEU A 147 -0.83 -1.80 -2.39
N PRO A 148 -2.13 -1.63 -2.65
CA PRO A 148 -3.09 -1.23 -1.62
C PRO A 148 -3.06 -2.14 -0.37
N ASN A 149 -2.81 -3.44 -0.56
CA ASN A 149 -2.62 -4.41 0.53
C ASN A 149 -1.46 -4.06 1.45
N VAL A 150 -0.37 -3.58 0.88
CA VAL A 150 0.88 -3.32 1.61
C VAL A 150 0.76 -2.00 2.37
N PHE A 151 0.01 -1.01 1.87
CA PHE A 151 -0.36 0.17 2.66
C PHE A 151 -1.22 -0.17 3.88
N ALA A 152 -2.13 -1.15 3.77
CA ALA A 152 -2.93 -1.63 4.89
C ALA A 152 -2.09 -2.41 5.92
N LEU A 153 -1.07 -3.14 5.47
CA LEU A 153 -0.34 -4.12 6.28
C LEU A 153 0.27 -3.57 7.59
N PRO A 154 0.99 -2.42 7.63
CA PRO A 154 1.49 -1.86 8.88
C PRO A 154 0.38 -1.62 9.90
N LEU A 155 -0.77 -1.11 9.44
CA LEU A 155 -1.92 -0.81 10.30
C LEU A 155 -2.58 -2.09 10.82
N VAL A 156 -2.71 -3.13 9.99
CA VAL A 156 -3.23 -4.45 10.41
C VAL A 156 -2.31 -5.10 11.44
N VAL A 157 -0.99 -5.01 11.25
CA VAL A 157 0.00 -5.54 12.20
C VAL A 157 -0.05 -4.77 13.52
N MET A 158 -0.18 -3.44 13.46
CA MET A 158 -0.35 -2.60 14.66
C MET A 158 -1.67 -2.88 15.38
N ALA A 159 -2.77 -3.09 14.66
CA ALA A 159 -4.05 -3.48 15.23
C ALA A 159 -3.95 -4.85 15.93
N SER A 160 -3.35 -5.83 15.25
CA SER A 160 -3.10 -7.16 15.83
C SER A 160 -2.21 -7.09 17.07
N THR A 161 -1.20 -6.21 17.06
CA THR A 161 -0.34 -5.98 18.22
C THR A 161 -1.12 -5.35 19.38
N ALA A 162 -2.00 -4.38 19.11
CA ALA A 162 -2.88 -3.78 20.12
C ALA A 162 -3.86 -4.83 20.70
N TRP A 163 -4.36 -5.74 19.86
CA TRP A 163 -5.20 -6.85 20.31
C TRP A 163 -4.44 -7.80 21.24
N MET A 164 -3.21 -8.18 20.89
CA MET A 164 -2.33 -9.00 21.75
C MET A 164 -2.09 -8.30 23.10
N ALA A 165 -1.77 -7.00 23.06
CA ALA A 165 -1.52 -6.16 24.23
C ALA A 165 -2.77 -5.82 25.07
N GLN A 166 -3.96 -6.34 24.70
CA GLN A 166 -5.25 -6.02 25.32
C GLN A 166 -5.61 -4.52 25.30
N ARG A 167 -5.08 -3.77 24.33
CA ARG A 167 -5.40 -2.35 24.12
C ARG A 167 -6.59 -2.21 23.17
N HIS A 168 -7.77 -2.52 23.69
CA HIS A 168 -8.99 -2.66 22.89
C HIS A 168 -9.39 -1.41 22.09
N ARG A 169 -9.27 -0.22 22.67
CA ARG A 169 -9.64 1.03 21.97
C ARG A 169 -8.77 1.29 20.74
N LEU A 170 -7.46 1.07 20.88
CA LEU A 170 -6.51 1.21 19.77
C LEU A 170 -6.73 0.14 18.70
N PHE A 171 -6.99 -1.10 19.11
CA PHE A 171 -7.36 -2.17 18.19
C PHE A 171 -8.60 -1.79 17.36
N ILE A 172 -9.70 -1.40 18.02
CA ILE A 172 -10.95 -1.01 17.36
C ILE A 172 -10.73 0.18 16.41
N ALA A 173 -10.01 1.21 16.85
CA ALA A 173 -9.77 2.40 16.04
C ALA A 173 -8.94 2.10 14.78
N LEU A 174 -7.84 1.36 14.92
CA LEU A 174 -7.00 0.97 13.79
C LEU A 174 -7.74 0.01 12.85
N SER A 175 -8.51 -0.93 13.40
CA SER A 175 -9.33 -1.85 12.61
C SER A 175 -10.41 -1.11 11.81
N ALA A 176 -11.15 -0.19 12.43
CA ALA A 176 -12.15 0.62 11.73
C ALA A 176 -11.50 1.42 10.59
N PHE A 177 -10.37 2.08 10.87
CA PHE A 177 -9.65 2.86 9.87
C PHE A 177 -9.20 2.01 8.68
N VAL A 178 -8.52 0.87 8.92
CA VAL A 178 -8.01 0.05 7.81
C VAL A 178 -9.11 -0.61 6.99
N ILE A 179 -10.21 -1.02 7.63
CA ILE A 179 -11.37 -1.63 6.95
C ILE A 179 -12.06 -0.62 6.04
N ILE A 180 -12.28 0.60 6.52
CA ILE A 180 -13.04 1.62 5.79
C ILE A 180 -12.20 2.27 4.69
N VAL A 181 -10.90 2.48 4.93
CA VAL A 181 -10.02 3.24 4.03
C VAL A 181 -9.35 2.36 2.98
N PHE A 182 -8.81 1.22 3.39
CA PHE A 182 -7.90 0.44 2.53
C PHE A 182 -8.48 -0.87 2.02
N ARG A 183 -9.21 -1.60 2.88
CA ARG A 183 -9.71 -2.93 2.52
C ARG A 183 -10.83 -3.44 3.41
N ALA A 184 -12.04 -3.51 2.86
CA ALA A 184 -13.23 -3.95 3.57
C ALA A 184 -13.17 -5.44 3.96
N GLU A 185 -12.54 -6.29 3.15
CA GLU A 185 -12.40 -7.74 3.41
C GLU A 185 -11.69 -8.07 4.74
N LEU A 186 -10.88 -7.15 5.26
CA LEU A 186 -10.24 -7.28 6.57
C LEU A 186 -11.24 -7.33 7.72
N CYS A 187 -12.51 -6.96 7.48
CA CYS A 187 -13.60 -7.13 8.44
C CYS A 187 -13.77 -8.60 8.85
N LEU A 188 -13.44 -9.56 7.99
CA LEU A 188 -13.52 -10.99 8.32
C LEU A 188 -12.48 -11.35 9.38
N LEU A 189 -11.20 -11.04 9.14
CA LEU A 189 -10.13 -11.35 10.08
C LEU A 189 -10.25 -10.55 11.38
N LEU A 190 -10.36 -9.22 11.28
CA LEU A 190 -10.39 -8.32 12.44
C LEU A 190 -11.72 -8.43 13.20
N GLY A 191 -12.82 -8.70 12.48
CA GLY A 191 -14.12 -8.99 13.08
C GLY A 191 -14.11 -10.29 13.87
N LEU A 192 -13.47 -11.37 13.36
CA LEU A 192 -13.30 -12.60 14.13
C LEU A 192 -12.47 -12.39 15.40
N MET A 193 -11.37 -11.61 15.31
CA MET A 193 -10.56 -11.24 16.48
C MET A 193 -11.38 -10.44 17.51
N LEU A 194 -12.23 -9.52 17.04
CA LEU A 194 -13.14 -8.75 17.88
C LEU A 194 -14.20 -9.64 18.55
N MET A 195 -14.84 -10.53 17.78
CA MET A 195 -15.81 -11.50 18.29
C MET A 195 -15.17 -12.40 19.36
N MET A 196 -13.92 -12.82 19.16
CA MET A 196 -13.19 -13.60 20.17
C MET A 196 -12.99 -12.80 21.48
N SER A 197 -12.69 -11.49 21.39
CA SER A 197 -12.57 -10.62 22.57
C SER A 197 -13.90 -10.43 23.31
N LEU A 198 -15.01 -10.31 22.57
CA LEU A 198 -16.36 -10.26 23.14
C LEU A 198 -16.75 -11.58 23.80
N ALA A 199 -16.52 -12.71 23.13
CA ALA A 199 -16.83 -14.04 23.65
C ALA A 199 -16.07 -14.36 24.94
N ARG A 200 -14.80 -13.92 25.03
CA ARG A 200 -13.98 -14.03 26.26
C ARG A 200 -14.29 -12.95 27.30
N ARG A 201 -15.33 -12.13 27.10
CA ARG A 201 -15.74 -11.01 27.98
C ARG A 201 -14.61 -10.03 28.32
N ARG A 202 -13.63 -9.88 27.43
CA ARG A 202 -12.54 -8.89 27.59
C ARG A 202 -12.96 -7.49 27.15
N LEU A 203 -14.01 -7.41 26.32
CA LEU A 203 -14.58 -6.19 25.79
C LEU A 203 -16.08 -6.14 26.10
N GLY A 204 -16.58 -5.02 26.60
CA GLY A 204 -18.02 -4.78 26.74
C GLY A 204 -18.65 -4.29 25.42
N LEU A 205 -19.93 -4.63 25.19
CA LEU A 205 -20.66 -4.16 24.01
C LEU A 205 -20.81 -2.63 23.98
N SER A 206 -21.01 -2.00 25.14
CA SER A 206 -21.09 -0.54 25.25
C SER A 206 -19.78 0.14 24.86
N GLU A 207 -18.65 -0.35 25.36
CA GLU A 207 -17.32 0.17 25.01
C GLU A 207 -17.01 -0.04 23.53
N LEU A 208 -17.43 -1.19 22.96
CA LEU A 208 -17.30 -1.45 21.54
C LEU A 208 -17.99 -0.36 20.71
N PHE A 209 -19.29 -0.12 20.91
CA PHE A 209 -20.01 0.88 20.11
C PHE A 209 -19.50 2.30 20.36
N CYS A 210 -19.15 2.62 21.61
CA CYS A 210 -18.59 3.92 21.98
C CYS A 210 -17.24 4.20 21.29
N CYS A 211 -16.43 3.18 21.00
CA CYS A 211 -15.16 3.35 20.29
C CYS A 211 -15.30 3.19 18.77
N ALA A 212 -16.06 2.19 18.32
CA ALA A 212 -16.17 1.79 16.93
C ALA A 212 -16.94 2.81 16.09
N VAL A 213 -18.04 3.36 16.61
CA VAL A 213 -18.86 4.32 15.85
C VAL A 213 -18.08 5.61 15.59
N PRO A 214 -17.47 6.28 16.60
CA PRO A 214 -16.68 7.49 16.33
C PRO A 214 -15.46 7.21 15.45
N ALA A 215 -14.76 6.09 15.66
CA ALA A 215 -13.61 5.74 14.84
C ALA A 215 -14.01 5.47 13.38
N GLY A 216 -15.15 4.79 13.16
CA GLY A 216 -15.67 4.52 11.82
C GLY A 216 -16.13 5.78 11.10
N VAL A 217 -16.89 6.65 11.79
CA VAL A 217 -17.33 7.94 11.24
C VAL A 217 -16.13 8.81 10.90
N LEU A 218 -15.13 8.89 11.78
CA LEU A 218 -13.91 9.66 11.52
C LEU A 218 -13.12 9.11 10.33
N ALA A 219 -12.93 7.78 10.26
CA ALA A 219 -12.23 7.14 9.13
C ALA A 219 -12.95 7.38 7.79
N LEU A 220 -14.28 7.25 7.79
CA LEU A 220 -15.09 7.52 6.61
C LEU A 220 -15.03 8.99 6.20
N ALA A 221 -15.15 9.92 7.16
CA ALA A 221 -15.05 11.35 6.89
C ALA A 221 -13.68 11.71 6.30
N VAL A 222 -12.59 11.18 6.87
CA VAL A 222 -11.23 11.41 6.35
C VAL A 222 -11.07 10.86 4.93
N SER A 223 -11.52 9.63 4.65
CA SER A 223 -11.47 9.07 3.30
C SER A 223 -12.33 9.90 2.33
N VAL A 224 -13.59 10.17 2.65
CA VAL A 224 -14.47 10.93 1.76
C VAL A 224 -13.92 12.33 1.50
N CYS A 225 -13.46 13.06 2.51
CA CYS A 225 -12.92 14.42 2.32
C CYS A 225 -11.66 14.42 1.46
N VAL A 226 -10.68 13.57 1.78
CA VAL A 226 -9.40 13.52 1.06
C VAL A 226 -9.60 12.97 -0.34
N ASP A 227 -10.26 11.82 -0.47
CA ASP A 227 -10.40 11.15 -1.74
C ASP A 227 -11.32 11.95 -2.68
N SER A 228 -12.41 12.56 -2.19
CA SER A 228 -13.27 13.39 -3.04
C SER A 228 -12.56 14.63 -3.57
N PHE A 229 -11.62 15.19 -2.80
CA PHE A 229 -10.79 16.30 -3.24
C PHE A 229 -9.89 15.90 -4.42
N PHE A 230 -9.11 14.82 -4.28
CA PHE A 230 -8.23 14.36 -5.37
C PHE A 230 -9.00 13.86 -6.58
N TRP A 231 -10.15 13.20 -6.37
CA TRP A 231 -10.96 12.66 -7.46
C TRP A 231 -11.93 13.67 -8.07
N ARG A 232 -12.01 14.90 -7.56
CA ARG A 232 -12.91 15.99 -8.01
C ARG A 232 -14.40 15.62 -8.05
N ARG A 233 -14.81 14.63 -7.26
CA ARG A 233 -16.20 14.17 -7.15
C ARG A 233 -16.40 13.51 -5.79
N LEU A 234 -17.60 13.62 -5.23
CA LEU A 234 -17.93 12.97 -3.96
C LEU A 234 -17.82 11.44 -4.12
N LEU A 235 -16.88 10.83 -3.40
CA LEU A 235 -16.72 9.38 -3.43
C LEU A 235 -16.13 8.81 -2.14
N TRP A 236 -16.39 7.52 -1.94
CA TRP A 236 -15.73 6.66 -0.97
C TRP A 236 -15.09 5.52 -1.76
N PRO A 237 -13.75 5.46 -1.92
CA PRO A 237 -13.11 4.52 -2.84
C PRO A 237 -13.43 3.07 -2.49
N GLU A 238 -13.25 2.69 -1.22
CA GLU A 238 -13.47 1.31 -0.79
C GLU A 238 -14.93 0.90 -0.88
N GLY A 239 -15.87 1.82 -0.64
CA GLY A 239 -17.30 1.58 -0.85
C GLY A 239 -17.62 1.25 -2.31
N GLN A 240 -16.99 1.93 -3.27
CA GLN A 240 -17.16 1.62 -4.70
C GLN A 240 -16.52 0.27 -5.07
N VAL A 241 -15.35 -0.05 -4.50
CA VAL A 241 -14.70 -1.37 -4.67
C VAL A 241 -15.60 -2.48 -4.16
N LEU A 242 -16.16 -2.32 -2.95
CA LEU A 242 -17.06 -3.30 -2.34
C LEU A 242 -18.33 -3.46 -3.17
N TRP A 243 -18.94 -2.36 -3.63
CA TRP A 243 -20.11 -2.40 -4.50
C TRP A 243 -19.82 -3.12 -5.82
N TYR A 244 -18.70 -2.78 -6.48
CA TYR A 244 -18.31 -3.37 -7.75
C TYR A 244 -18.04 -4.88 -7.64
N ASN A 245 -17.30 -5.30 -6.62
CA ASN A 245 -16.89 -6.68 -6.48
C ASN A 245 -17.99 -7.57 -5.87
N THR A 246 -18.68 -7.08 -4.84
CA THR A 246 -19.64 -7.90 -4.07
C THR A 246 -21.07 -7.75 -4.57
N ALA A 247 -21.54 -6.52 -4.85
CA ALA A 247 -22.92 -6.30 -5.27
C ALA A 247 -23.13 -6.57 -6.76
N LEU A 248 -22.18 -6.15 -7.61
CA LEU A 248 -22.24 -6.39 -9.06
C LEU A 248 -21.61 -7.73 -9.49
N ASN A 249 -21.01 -8.47 -8.55
CA ASN A 249 -20.34 -9.76 -8.78
C ASN A 249 -19.29 -9.73 -9.91
N LYS A 250 -18.61 -8.60 -10.10
CA LYS A 250 -17.61 -8.40 -11.17
C LYS A 250 -16.18 -8.71 -10.70
N SER A 251 -16.04 -9.55 -9.69
CA SER A 251 -14.73 -9.97 -9.17
C SER A 251 -13.93 -10.79 -10.20
N SER A 252 -14.60 -11.43 -11.18
CA SER A 252 -13.96 -12.16 -12.27
C SER A 252 -13.23 -11.26 -13.28
N ASP A 253 -13.55 -9.97 -13.35
CA ASP A 253 -12.90 -9.01 -14.25
C ASP A 253 -11.43 -8.75 -13.88
N TRP A 254 -11.05 -9.06 -12.64
CA TRP A 254 -9.65 -9.04 -12.18
C TRP A 254 -8.82 -10.22 -12.72
N GLY A 255 -9.44 -11.12 -13.48
CA GLY A 255 -8.82 -12.31 -14.08
C GLY A 255 -9.18 -13.57 -13.32
N ILE A 256 -9.93 -14.46 -13.99
CA ILE A 256 -10.09 -15.87 -13.60
C ILE A 256 -9.11 -16.70 -14.41
N SER A 257 -7.95 -17.03 -13.85
CA SER A 257 -7.04 -17.96 -14.52
C SER A 257 -6.80 -19.17 -13.65
N PHE A 258 -7.50 -20.26 -14.01
CA PHE A 258 -6.89 -21.60 -13.89
C PHE A 258 -7.22 -22.51 -15.07
N THR A 259 -8.28 -22.26 -15.84
CA THR A 259 -8.61 -23.05 -17.04
C THR A 259 -9.37 -22.17 -18.03
N HIS A 260 -9.02 -22.25 -19.31
CA HIS A 260 -9.50 -21.46 -20.47
C HIS A 260 -8.70 -20.19 -20.78
N ALA A 261 -7.73 -20.34 -21.68
CA ALA A 261 -7.51 -19.34 -22.70
C ALA A 261 -8.55 -19.56 -23.83
N PRO A 262 -9.44 -18.61 -24.09
CA PRO A 262 -10.01 -18.48 -25.42
C PRO A 262 -9.62 -17.12 -26.00
N HIS A 263 -8.91 -17.17 -27.12
CA HIS A 263 -8.97 -16.31 -28.32
C HIS A 263 -9.29 -14.80 -28.27
N GLU A 264 -9.34 -14.11 -27.13
CA GLU A 264 -9.52 -12.65 -27.05
C GLU A 264 -8.18 -11.94 -26.83
N ALA A 265 -7.35 -11.98 -27.87
CA ALA A 265 -6.10 -11.25 -27.97
C ALA A 265 -6.19 -9.69 -28.00
N PRO A 266 -7.33 -8.98 -28.21
CA PRO A 266 -7.27 -7.52 -28.32
C PRO A 266 -7.21 -6.77 -26.99
N ARG A 267 -7.67 -7.35 -25.86
CA ARG A 267 -7.72 -6.62 -24.57
C ARG A 267 -6.37 -6.55 -23.86
N TYR A 268 -5.52 -7.58 -24.02
CA TYR A 268 -4.15 -7.56 -23.51
C TYR A 268 -3.20 -6.68 -24.33
N ALA A 269 -3.55 -6.36 -25.59
CA ALA A 269 -2.76 -5.48 -26.45
C ALA A 269 -2.80 -4.01 -26.00
N CYS A 270 -3.91 -3.55 -25.40
CA CYS A 270 -4.03 -2.20 -24.85
C CYS A 270 -3.16 -2.01 -23.59
N ALA A 271 -3.15 -3.01 -22.69
CA ALA A 271 -2.26 -3.03 -21.53
C ALA A 271 -0.77 -3.09 -21.93
N ARG A 272 -0.44 -3.79 -23.03
CA ARG A 272 0.93 -3.80 -23.59
C ARG A 272 1.33 -2.43 -24.17
N ARG A 273 0.41 -1.70 -24.79
CA ARG A 273 0.65 -0.32 -25.28
C ARG A 273 0.80 0.68 -24.13
N ALA A 274 0.05 0.53 -23.04
CA ALA A 274 0.23 1.33 -21.82
C ALA A 274 1.58 1.01 -21.14
N ALA A 275 1.98 -0.26 -21.06
CA ALA A 275 3.29 -0.68 -20.57
C ALA A 275 4.45 -0.21 -21.47
N LEU A 276 4.25 -0.13 -22.79
CA LEU A 276 5.23 0.47 -23.71
C LEU A 276 5.27 2.01 -23.62
N ARG A 277 4.18 2.69 -23.25
CA ARG A 277 4.20 4.13 -22.95
C ARG A 277 4.89 4.44 -21.62
N LEU A 278 4.72 3.59 -20.60
CA LEU A 278 5.53 3.58 -19.38
C LEU A 278 7.04 3.41 -19.68
N ARG A 279 7.38 2.66 -20.74
CA ARG A 279 8.75 2.52 -21.26
C ARG A 279 9.28 3.78 -21.96
N PHE A 280 8.42 4.73 -22.35
CA PHE A 280 8.83 5.94 -23.07
C PHE A 280 8.82 7.19 -22.18
N GLN A 281 7.92 7.29 -21.21
CA GLN A 281 7.83 8.48 -20.33
C GLN A 281 8.96 8.57 -19.29
N PHE A 282 9.42 7.43 -18.75
CA PHE A 282 10.57 7.43 -17.83
C PHE A 282 11.94 7.51 -18.52
N THR A 283 12.00 7.24 -19.83
CA THR A 283 13.26 7.18 -20.58
C THR A 283 13.50 8.47 -21.39
N LEU A 284 12.46 9.11 -21.93
CA LEU A 284 12.61 10.34 -22.74
C LEU A 284 12.91 11.61 -21.93
N GLN A 285 12.61 11.65 -20.63
CA GLN A 285 12.94 12.83 -19.81
C GLN A 285 14.38 12.83 -19.29
N ALA A 286 15.15 11.76 -19.57
CA ALA A 286 16.59 11.70 -19.30
C ALA A 286 17.44 12.24 -20.47
N ASP A 287 16.89 12.32 -21.69
CA ASP A 287 17.58 12.78 -22.90
C ASP A 287 16.83 13.94 -23.55
N THR A 288 16.95 15.15 -23.00
CA THR A 288 16.65 16.39 -23.75
C THR A 288 17.84 17.33 -23.73
N THR A 289 18.96 16.82 -24.26
CA THR A 289 20.07 17.63 -24.81
C THR A 289 20.63 16.94 -26.05
N SER A 290 19.84 16.88 -27.12
CA SER A 290 20.35 16.84 -28.50
C SER A 290 19.18 16.82 -29.48
N ALA A 291 19.23 17.75 -30.43
CA ALA A 291 18.26 17.91 -31.50
C ALA A 291 18.30 16.73 -32.47
N ILE A 292 17.14 16.17 -32.85
CA ILE A 292 16.93 15.51 -34.15
C ILE A 292 15.50 15.78 -34.63
N GLN A 293 15.43 16.17 -35.91
CA GLN A 293 14.31 16.59 -36.74
C GLN A 293 13.74 15.37 -37.52
N TYR A 294 12.51 15.49 -38.07
CA TYR A 294 11.79 14.57 -39.00
C TYR A 294 11.01 13.40 -38.32
N GLU A 295 9.82 12.94 -38.75
CA GLU A 295 8.98 13.12 -39.95
C GLU A 295 7.54 12.64 -39.63
N GLN A 296 6.51 13.23 -40.24
CA GLN A 296 5.11 12.79 -40.11
C GLN A 296 4.78 11.70 -41.14
N PRO A 297 4.08 10.61 -40.77
CA PRO A 297 3.36 9.81 -41.75
C PRO A 297 1.86 9.67 -41.43
N GLY A 298 1.04 10.19 -42.35
CA GLY A 298 0.05 9.38 -43.06
C GLY A 298 -1.29 9.13 -42.36
N GLN A 299 -2.30 9.91 -42.77
CA GLN A 299 -3.71 9.54 -42.68
C GLN A 299 -3.99 8.20 -43.39
N THR A 300 -4.75 7.32 -42.76
CA THR A 300 -5.60 6.35 -43.47
C THR A 300 -6.90 6.15 -42.70
N HIS A 301 -7.98 6.63 -43.30
CA HIS A 301 -9.36 6.26 -43.00
C HIS A 301 -9.59 4.79 -43.34
N CYS A 302 -10.37 4.07 -42.53
CA CYS A 302 -11.18 2.94 -43.00
C CYS A 302 -12.52 2.91 -42.25
N VAL A 303 -13.55 2.72 -43.07
CA VAL A 303 -14.99 2.59 -42.82
C VAL A 303 -15.33 1.42 -41.91
#